data_AF-A0A0K8RJD3-F1
#
_entry.id   AF-A0A0K8RJD3-F1
#
_cell.length_a   1.000
_cell.length_b   1.000
_cell.length_c   1.000
_cell.angle_alpha   90.00
_cell.angle_beta   90.00
_cell.angle_gamma   90.00
#
_symmetry.space_group_name_H-M   'P 1'
#
loop_
_entity.id
_entity.type
_entity.pdbx_description
1 polymer ?
#
loop_
_entity_poly.entity_id
_entity_poly.type
_entity_poly.pdbx_seq_one_letter_code
_entity_poly.pdbx_strand_id
1 'polypeptide(L)'
;MILQMYLNCTGQQKVKAVKQQRVVRWILPLGSARKEELAARTSLVVSALRVLSGLERETFKKYLSNIFPLLIDLVRSEHSSREVQLVLGTMFQSCIGPILLQ
;
A
#
# COMPACT_ATOMS: atom_id res chain seq x y z
N MET A 1 -1.97 -20.45 -2.97
CA MET A 1 -2.67 -19.28 -2.39
C MET A 1 -2.03 -17.96 -2.79
N ILE A 2 -0.76 -17.69 -2.44
CA ILE A 2 -0.14 -16.37 -2.69
C ILE A 2 0.16 -16.13 -4.18
N LEU A 3 0.52 -17.17 -4.95
CA LEU A 3 0.62 -17.06 -6.41
C LEU A 3 -0.72 -16.65 -7.06
N GLN A 4 -1.84 -17.21 -6.59
CA GLN A 4 -3.18 -16.78 -7.04
C GLN A 4 -3.49 -15.35 -6.63
N MET A 5 -3.02 -14.88 -5.46
CA MET A 5 -3.18 -13.49 -5.06
C MET A 5 -2.36 -12.55 -5.95
N TYR A 6 -1.11 -12.89 -6.26
CA TYR A 6 -0.30 -12.16 -7.24
C TYR A 6 -0.99 -12.12 -8.60
N LEU A 7 -1.46 -13.26 -9.11
CA LEU A 7 -2.18 -13.36 -10.37
C LEU A 7 -3.47 -12.52 -10.38
N ASN A 8 -4.23 -12.53 -9.28
CA ASN A 8 -5.42 -11.69 -9.13
C ASN A 8 -5.08 -10.19 -9.09
N CYS A 9 -3.94 -9.81 -8.52
CA CYS A 9 -3.44 -8.42 -8.53
C CYS A 9 -2.90 -8.00 -9.90
N THR A 10 -2.47 -8.94 -10.75
CA THR A 10 -2.05 -8.65 -12.13
C THR A 10 -3.22 -8.57 -13.11
N GLY A 11 -4.36 -9.20 -12.80
CA GLY A 11 -5.43 -9.51 -13.76
C GLY A 11 -6.69 -8.63 -13.75
N GLN A 12 -6.80 -7.60 -12.91
CA GLN A 12 -7.99 -6.73 -12.91
C GLN A 12 -7.58 -5.26 -12.83
N GLN A 13 -6.90 -4.77 -13.88
CA GLN A 13 -7.09 -3.38 -14.27
C GLN A 13 -8.48 -3.25 -14.91
N LYS A 14 -9.55 -3.33 -14.10
CA LYS A 14 -10.71 -2.47 -14.39
C LYS A 14 -10.24 -1.07 -14.06
N VAL A 15 -9.44 -0.51 -14.98
CA VAL A 15 -9.39 0.92 -15.19
C VAL A 15 -10.85 1.27 -15.35
N LYS A 16 -11.51 1.75 -14.27
CA LYS A 16 -12.64 2.63 -14.46
C LYS A 16 -12.09 3.64 -15.44
N ALA A 17 -12.61 3.63 -16.67
CA ALA A 17 -12.25 4.62 -17.66
C ALA A 17 -12.60 5.96 -17.03
N VAL A 18 -11.63 6.54 -16.32
CA VAL A 18 -11.65 7.93 -15.94
C VAL A 18 -11.63 8.59 -17.30
N LYS A 19 -12.82 9.06 -17.73
CA LYS A 19 -12.94 9.93 -18.89
C LYS A 19 -11.77 10.87 -18.81
N GLN A 20 -10.90 10.85 -19.82
CA GLN A 20 -9.70 11.66 -19.90
C GLN A 20 -10.12 13.13 -20.03
N GLN A 21 -10.66 13.70 -18.96
CA GLN A 21 -10.72 15.12 -18.78
C GLN A 21 -9.26 15.52 -18.62
N ARG A 22 -8.73 16.32 -19.54
CA ARG A 22 -7.40 16.93 -19.42
C ARG A 22 -7.35 17.67 -18.07
N VAL A 23 -6.87 17.00 -17.03
CA VAL A 23 -6.63 17.62 -15.73
C VAL A 23 -5.40 18.49 -15.94
N VAL A 24 -5.62 19.79 -16.11
CA VAL A 24 -4.55 20.77 -16.04
C VAL A 24 -3.93 20.62 -14.65
N ARG A 25 -2.70 20.09 -14.61
CA ARG A 25 -1.99 19.75 -13.38
C ARG A 25 -1.39 21.05 -12.82
N TRP A 26 -2.23 21.87 -12.19
CA TRP A 26 -1.78 23.08 -11.50
C TRP A 26 -0.94 22.66 -10.29
N ILE A 27 0.36 22.99 -10.32
CA ILE A 27 1.22 22.93 -9.13
C ILE A 27 0.85 24.14 -8.27
N LEU A 28 -0.27 24.03 -7.55
CA LEU A 28 -0.65 25.01 -6.54
C LEU A 28 0.26 24.81 -5.33
N PRO A 29 0.91 25.87 -4.80
CA PRO A 29 1.60 25.81 -3.53
C PRO A 29 0.63 25.26 -2.48
N LEU A 30 0.93 24.07 -1.96
CA LEU A 30 0.13 23.46 -0.91
C LEU A 30 0.25 24.36 0.33
N GLY A 31 -0.85 24.95 0.78
CA GLY A 31 -0.90 25.64 2.06
C GLY A 31 -0.47 24.71 3.20
N SER A 32 0.01 25.28 4.32
CA SER A 32 0.50 24.51 5.48
C SER A 32 -0.45 23.40 5.91
N ALA A 33 -1.76 23.70 5.98
CA ALA A 33 -2.81 22.75 6.30
C ALA A 33 -2.82 21.49 5.40
N ARG A 34 -2.58 21.65 4.08
CA ARG A 34 -2.56 20.51 3.14
C ARG A 34 -1.25 19.73 3.20
N LYS A 35 -0.15 20.37 3.60
CA LYS A 35 1.14 19.68 3.88
C LYS A 35 1.06 18.87 5.18
N GLU A 36 0.43 19.43 6.21
CA GLU A 36 0.19 18.76 7.49
C GLU A 36 -0.75 17.56 7.34
N GLU A 37 -1.84 17.71 6.57
CA GLU A 37 -2.73 16.59 6.25
C GLU A 37 -1.99 15.46 5.51
N LEU A 38 -1.09 15.80 4.58
CA LEU A 38 -0.30 14.81 3.84
C LEU A 38 0.77 14.13 4.72
N ALA A 39 1.39 14.87 5.63
CA ALA A 39 2.34 14.33 6.61
C ALA A 39 1.64 13.40 7.61
N ALA A 40 0.45 13.78 8.09
CA ALA A 40 -0.38 12.95 8.95
C ALA A 40 -0.81 11.64 8.26
N ARG A 41 -1.14 11.68 6.97
CA ARG A 41 -1.44 10.48 6.17
C ARG A 41 -0.26 9.51 6.10
N THR A 42 0.96 10.03 5.91
CA THR A 42 2.16 9.18 5.91
C THR A 42 2.39 8.54 7.28
N SER A 43 2.33 9.33 8.34
CA SER A 43 2.51 8.84 9.72
C SER A 43 1.48 7.77 10.09
N LEU A 44 0.22 7.96 9.70
CA LEU A 44 -0.86 7.00 9.93
C LEU A 44 -0.62 5.69 9.18
N VAL A 45 -0.26 5.76 7.90
CA VAL A 45 0.04 4.57 7.09
C VAL A 45 1.22 3.80 7.68
N VAL A 46 2.31 4.49 8.03
CA VAL A 46 3.48 3.88 8.67
C VAL A 46 3.10 3.19 9.99
N SER A 47 2.31 3.86 10.82
CA SER A 47 1.86 3.30 12.10
C SER A 47 0.98 2.07 11.90
N ALA A 48 0.03 2.13 10.97
CA ALA A 48 -0.82 1.00 10.62
C ALA A 48 -0.02 -0.20 10.11
N LEU A 49 0.94 0.03 9.20
CA LEU A 49 1.81 -1.03 8.67
C LEU A 49 2.67 -1.67 9.77
N ARG A 50 3.19 -0.88 10.72
CA ARG A 50 3.94 -1.41 11.88
C ARG A 50 3.05 -2.28 12.77
N VAL A 51 1.82 -1.83 13.07
CA VAL A 51 0.85 -2.62 13.84
C VAL A 51 0.50 -3.93 13.13
N LEU A 52 0.23 -3.87 11.82
CA LEU A 52 -0.04 -5.06 11.01
C LEU A 52 1.13 -6.04 10.99
N SER A 53 2.36 -5.52 10.94
CA SER A 53 3.58 -6.33 10.96
C SER A 53 3.82 -7.01 12.32
N GLY A 54 3.24 -6.48 13.39
CA GLY A 54 3.31 -7.04 14.75
C GLY A 54 2.25 -8.10 15.05
N LEU A 55 1.33 -8.38 14.12
CA LEU A 55 0.35 -9.45 14.30
C LEU A 55 1.02 -10.83 14.32
N GLU A 56 0.45 -11.76 15.08
CA GLU A 56 0.88 -13.16 15.07
C GLU A 56 0.78 -13.74 13.64
N ARG A 57 1.75 -14.57 13.26
CA ARG A 57 1.90 -15.11 11.90
C ARG A 57 0.63 -15.76 11.36
N GLU A 58 -0.02 -16.63 12.13
CA GLU A 58 -1.22 -17.34 11.67
C GLU A 58 -2.42 -16.40 11.52
N THR A 59 -2.55 -15.43 12.42
CA THR A 59 -3.55 -14.36 12.32
C THR A 59 -3.31 -13.52 11.07
N PHE A 60 -2.07 -13.09 10.83
CA PHE A 60 -1.70 -12.32 9.65
C PHE A 60 -1.96 -13.11 8.35
N LYS A 61 -1.58 -14.40 8.31
CA LYS A 61 -1.80 -15.31 7.18
C LYS A 61 -3.27 -15.45 6.82
N LYS A 62 -4.17 -15.51 7.81
CA LYS A 62 -5.63 -15.57 7.61
C LYS A 62 -6.18 -14.37 6.83
N TYR A 63 -5.64 -13.17 7.08
CA TYR A 63 -6.10 -11.94 6.44
C TYR A 63 -5.26 -11.51 5.23
N LEU A 64 -4.14 -12.18 4.97
CA LEU A 64 -3.19 -11.84 3.93
C LEU A 64 -3.87 -11.71 2.56
N SER A 65 -4.78 -12.62 2.23
CA SER A 65 -5.60 -12.60 0.99
C SER A 65 -6.32 -11.28 0.73
N ASN A 66 -6.80 -10.63 1.79
CA ASN A 66 -7.55 -9.38 1.71
C ASN A 66 -6.64 -8.16 1.79
N ILE A 67 -5.54 -8.24 2.54
CA ILE A 67 -4.64 -7.12 2.79
C ILE A 67 -3.63 -6.95 1.64
N PHE A 68 -3.19 -8.04 1.02
CA PHE A 68 -2.13 -8.01 0.02
C PHE A 68 -2.43 -7.11 -1.19
N PRO A 69 -3.64 -7.12 -1.80
CA PRO A 69 -3.96 -6.18 -2.89
C PRO A 69 -3.81 -4.72 -2.46
N LEU A 70 -4.21 -4.37 -1.23
CA LEU A 70 -4.08 -3.02 -0.68
C LEU A 70 -2.61 -2.61 -0.50
N LEU A 71 -1.74 -3.56 -0.09
CA LEU A 71 -0.30 -3.32 -0.01
C LEU A 71 0.30 -3.07 -1.40
N ILE A 72 -0.14 -3.83 -2.41
CA ILE A 72 0.31 -3.64 -3.79
C ILE A 72 -0.17 -2.29 -4.35
N ASP A 73 -1.41 -1.90 -4.10
CA ASP A 73 -1.93 -0.58 -4.49
C ASP A 73 -1.16 0.56 -3.81
N LEU A 74 -0.78 0.36 -2.55
CA LEU A 74 0.04 1.33 -1.81
C LEU A 74 1.45 1.46 -2.41
N VAL A 75 2.10 0.35 -2.80
CA VAL A 75 3.39 0.37 -3.52
C VAL A 75 3.28 1.12 -4.85
N ARG A 76 2.16 0.95 -5.57
CA ARG A 76 1.91 1.56 -6.88
C ARG A 76 1.40 3.00 -6.81
N SER A 77 1.15 3.53 -5.62
CA SER A 77 0.64 4.89 -5.42
C SER A 77 1.68 5.95 -5.79
N GLU A 78 1.29 6.91 -6.64
CA GLU A 78 2.10 8.07 -7.07
C GLU A 78 2.60 8.92 -5.89
N HIS A 79 1.98 8.79 -4.71
CA HIS A 79 2.29 9.56 -3.50
C HIS A 79 2.85 8.71 -2.35
N SER A 80 3.33 7.49 -2.61
CA SER A 80 4.02 6.71 -1.58
C SER A 80 5.29 7.43 -1.15
N SER A 81 5.37 7.84 0.12
CA SER A 81 6.60 8.42 0.68
C SER A 81 7.70 7.35 0.80
N ARG A 82 8.96 7.79 0.85
CA ARG A 82 10.11 6.89 1.05
C ARG A 82 9.99 6.09 2.34
N GLU A 83 9.48 6.71 3.40
CA GLU A 83 9.26 6.04 4.68
C GLU A 83 8.24 4.91 4.57
N VAL A 84 7.13 5.13 3.86
CA VAL A 84 6.13 4.09 3.59
C VAL A 84 6.74 2.94 2.80
N GLN A 85 7.56 3.21 1.77
CA GLN A 85 8.23 2.16 1.01
C GLN A 85 9.20 1.32 1.84
N LEU A 86 9.97 1.94 2.74
CA LEU A 86 10.88 1.22 3.63
C LEU A 86 10.13 0.29 4.60
N VAL A 87 9.04 0.77 5.18
CA VAL A 87 8.22 -0.02 6.09
C VAL A 87 7.52 -1.16 5.34
N LEU A 88 7.01 -0.91 4.14
CA LEU A 88 6.47 -1.95 3.26
C LEU A 88 7.50 -3.01 2.91
N GLY A 89 8.72 -2.60 2.51
CA GLY A 89 9.81 -3.53 2.20
C GLY A 89 10.15 -4.43 3.40
N THR A 90 10.22 -3.83 4.59
CA THR A 90 10.44 -4.56 5.85
C THR A 90 9.31 -5.57 6.09
N MET A 91 8.05 -5.14 5.99
CA MET A 91 6.87 -6.00 6.17
C MET A 91 6.82 -7.16 5.16
N PHE A 92 7.15 -6.92 3.89
CA PHE A 92 7.21 -7.97 2.88
C PHE A 92 8.27 -9.02 3.23
N GLN A 93 9.44 -8.60 3.71
CA GLN A 93 10.53 -9.50 4.11
C GLN A 93 10.23 -10.25 5.41
N SER A 94 9.71 -9.59 6.44
CA SER A 94 9.54 -10.18 7.77
C SER A 94 8.24 -10.96 7.95
N CYS A 95 7.17 -10.54 7.27
CA CYS A 95 5.83 -11.11 7.48
C CYS A 95 5.40 -11.98 6.31
N ILE A 96 5.59 -11.52 5.07
CA ILE A 96 5.05 -12.20 3.88
C ILE A 96 6.03 -13.24 3.33
N GLY A 97 7.33 -12.93 3.30
CA GLY A 97 8.40 -13.84 2.86
C GLY A 97 8.38 -15.20 3.58
N PRO A 98 8.30 -15.26 4.92
CA PRO A 98 8.23 -16.53 5.64
C PRO A 98 6.96 -17.33 5.38
N ILE A 99 5.85 -16.69 5.01
CA ILE A 99 4.59 -17.38 4.66
C ILE A 99 4.68 -17.95 3.24
N LEU A 100 5.45 -17.30 2.36
CA LEU A 100 5.69 -17.74 0.98
C LEU A 100 6.64 -18.94 0.86
N LEU A 101 7.59 -19.06 1.79
CA LEU A 101 8.64 -20.08 1.79
C LEU A 101 8.28 -21.33 2.61
N GLN A 102 7.05 -21.40 3.11
CA GLN A 102 6.46 -22.57 3.79
C GLN A 102 5.59 -23.38 2.82
#